data_AF-A0A954AUP9-F1
#
_entry.id   AF-A0A954AUP9-F1
#
_cell.length_a   1.000
_cell.length_b   1.000
_cell.length_c   1.000
_cell.angle_alpha   90.00
_cell.angle_beta   90.00
_cell.angle_gamma   90.00
#
_symmetry.space_group_name_H-M   'P 1'
#
loop_
_entity.id
_entity.type
_entity.pdbx_description
1 polymer ?
#
loop_
_entity_poly.entity_id
_entity_poly.type
_entity_poly.pdbx_seq_one_letter_code
_entity_poly.pdbx_strand_id
1 'polypeptide(L)'
;MAFRCGILDPLVKACNADASNPCQHSRICGLSTRTRTDASTAETTPAGLPQLHQQRNPGMALDLDWVRNVAANTSAIERRCASLPGRRSVKKEWQAAWLLKAISLIDLTTLAGDDTERRVNRLCKKAMQPVRPDLLAALGMTDRHLTTGAVCVYHEMVPTAVKALEGSGIPVAAVSTGFPAGLSPFRLRLLEITESVAAGAREIDIVISRRHVLTQNWQALYDEISAFRAASGNAHMKSILATGELGTLRNVARASLVAMMAGSDFIKTSTGKESVNATLPVSLTMIRQIRDYHDRTGIRIGYKPAGGISKAKDALTYLALMKEELGNRWLEPDLFRYGASSLLGDIERQLEHNLTGRYSAAYRHAIG
;
A
#
# COMPACT_ATOMS: atom_id res chain seq x y z
N MET A 1 16.62 38.58 -16.76
CA MET A 1 16.65 38.22 -15.33
C MET A 1 15.32 37.51 -15.02
N ALA A 2 15.30 36.19 -15.12
CA ALA A 2 14.06 35.40 -15.06
C ALA A 2 13.67 35.12 -13.59
N PHE A 3 12.47 35.55 -13.21
CA PHE A 3 11.80 35.16 -11.97
C PHE A 3 11.50 33.65 -12.02
N ARG A 4 12.30 32.82 -11.33
CA ARG A 4 11.92 31.45 -10.96
C ARG A 4 10.87 31.52 -9.86
N CYS A 5 9.60 31.49 -10.24
CA CYS A 5 8.51 31.20 -9.32
C CYS A 5 8.68 29.74 -8.82
N GLY A 6 8.85 29.57 -7.51
CA GLY A 6 9.08 28.27 -6.88
C GLY A 6 7.87 27.35 -7.02
N ILE A 7 7.92 26.44 -7.99
CA ILE A 7 6.98 25.33 -8.10
C ILE A 7 7.43 24.28 -7.07
N LEU A 8 6.71 24.17 -5.95
CA LEU A 8 6.86 23.03 -5.03
C LEU A 8 6.68 21.71 -5.79
N ASP A 9 7.57 20.75 -5.51
CA ASP A 9 7.56 19.38 -6.04
C ASP A 9 6.15 18.77 -5.96
N PRO A 10 5.58 18.22 -7.06
CA PRO A 10 4.26 17.59 -7.06
C PRO A 10 4.06 16.53 -5.97
N LEU A 11 5.08 15.77 -5.59
CA LEU A 11 4.96 14.77 -4.51
C LEU A 11 4.95 15.43 -3.12
N VAL A 12 5.73 16.50 -2.93
CA VAL A 12 5.68 17.32 -1.72
C VAL A 12 4.34 18.05 -1.61
N LYS A 13 3.78 18.51 -2.73
CA LYS A 13 2.41 19.04 -2.82
C LYS A 13 1.39 17.98 -2.40
N ALA A 14 1.55 16.73 -2.83
CA ALA A 14 0.65 15.66 -2.41
C ALA A 14 0.66 15.46 -0.88
N CYS A 15 1.82 15.47 -0.25
CA CYS A 15 1.95 15.34 1.21
C CYS A 15 1.40 16.58 1.96
N ASN A 16 1.61 17.79 1.43
CA ASN A 16 1.30 19.04 2.12
C ASN A 16 -0.08 19.64 1.81
N ALA A 17 -0.84 19.09 0.86
CA ALA A 17 -2.17 19.60 0.54
C ALA A 17 -3.18 19.28 1.66
N ASP A 18 -3.66 20.30 2.37
CA ASP A 18 -4.81 20.16 3.25
C ASP A 18 -6.10 20.08 2.44
N ALA A 19 -6.78 18.93 2.54
CA ALA A 19 -8.14 18.79 2.07
C ALA A 19 -9.06 19.54 3.04
N SER A 20 -9.23 20.85 2.80
CA SER A 20 -10.16 21.83 3.42
C SER A 20 -9.75 22.49 4.77
N ASN A 21 -9.19 23.72 4.71
CA ASN A 21 -9.70 24.95 5.36
C ASN A 21 -8.89 26.22 4.96
N PRO A 22 -9.49 27.37 4.56
CA PRO A 22 -8.81 28.65 4.45
C PRO A 22 -9.20 29.58 5.62
N CYS A 23 -8.37 29.73 6.66
CA CYS A 23 -8.42 30.90 7.55
C CYS A 23 -7.25 30.96 8.57
N GLN A 24 -6.38 31.94 8.34
CA GLN A 24 -5.78 32.91 9.27
C GLN A 24 -4.77 32.53 10.39
N HIS A 25 -3.60 33.16 10.21
CA HIS A 25 -2.80 33.99 11.13
C HIS A 25 -1.82 33.37 12.17
N SER A 26 -0.55 33.59 11.84
CA SER A 26 0.56 34.12 12.68
C SER A 26 1.05 33.32 13.88
N ARG A 27 2.36 33.00 13.87
CA ARG A 27 3.35 33.62 14.77
C ARG A 27 4.79 33.28 14.35
N ILE A 28 5.65 34.22 14.73
CA ILE A 28 7.06 34.44 14.41
C ILE A 28 7.98 33.65 15.37
N CYS A 29 9.25 33.50 14.94
CA CYS A 29 10.48 33.20 15.71
C CYS A 29 10.87 31.70 15.82
N GLY A 30 12.12 31.28 15.59
CA GLY A 30 13.36 32.01 15.33
C GLY A 30 14.44 31.09 14.75
N LEU A 31 15.38 31.69 14.01
CA LEU A 31 16.55 31.03 13.43
C LEU A 31 17.56 30.65 14.53
N SER A 32 18.15 29.45 14.40
CA SER A 32 19.44 29.12 15.01
C SER A 32 20.31 28.43 13.95
N THR A 33 21.31 29.16 13.47
CA THR A 33 22.38 28.71 12.58
C THR A 33 23.33 27.75 13.30
N ARG A 34 23.56 26.56 12.75
CA ARG A 34 24.79 25.80 12.98
C ARG A 34 25.34 25.27 11.66
N THR A 35 26.51 25.80 11.31
CA THR A 35 27.41 25.33 10.27
C THR A 35 28.01 23.99 10.65
N ARG A 36 27.97 23.00 9.74
CA ARG A 36 28.99 21.95 9.65
C ARG A 36 29.24 21.61 8.18
N THR A 37 30.46 21.90 7.77
CA THR A 37 31.16 21.33 6.63
C THR A 37 31.34 19.84 6.83
N ASP A 38 31.08 19.05 5.80
CA ASP A 38 31.98 17.98 5.40
C ASP A 38 31.69 17.55 3.95
N ALA A 39 32.75 17.53 3.16
CA ALA A 39 32.75 17.09 1.78
C ALA A 39 32.81 15.56 1.76
N SER A 40 31.84 14.93 1.11
CA SER A 40 31.88 13.50 0.76
C SER A 40 31.54 13.38 -0.71
N THR A 41 32.43 12.72 -1.43
CA THR A 41 32.42 12.43 -2.87
C THR A 41 31.07 11.88 -3.34
N ALA A 42 30.46 12.57 -4.29
CA ALA A 42 29.17 12.22 -4.88
C ALA A 42 29.36 11.17 -6.00
N GLU A 43 29.00 9.93 -5.71
CA GLU A 43 28.59 8.99 -6.76
C GLU A 43 27.17 9.35 -7.20
N THR A 44 27.02 9.79 -8.44
CA THR A 44 25.72 10.08 -9.08
C THR A 44 24.93 8.79 -9.30
N THR A 45 24.22 8.34 -8.26
CA THR A 45 23.06 7.45 -8.43
C THR A 45 21.94 8.26 -9.10
N PRO A 46 21.24 7.76 -10.12
CA PRO A 46 20.06 8.43 -10.64
C PRO A 46 19.10 8.68 -9.48
N ALA A 47 18.61 9.91 -9.32
CA ALA A 47 17.78 10.34 -8.20
C ALA A 47 16.41 9.63 -8.22
N GLY A 48 16.40 8.36 -7.80
CA GLY A 48 15.20 7.62 -7.47
C GLY A 48 14.54 8.21 -6.23
N LEU A 49 13.20 8.09 -6.13
CA LEU A 49 12.56 8.27 -4.84
C LEU A 49 13.15 7.22 -3.89
N PRO A 50 13.73 7.60 -2.74
CA PRO A 50 14.31 6.63 -1.83
C PRO A 50 13.21 5.67 -1.40
N GLN A 51 13.44 4.37 -1.60
CA GLN A 51 12.63 3.37 -0.93
C GLN A 51 12.95 3.44 0.56
N LEU A 52 12.10 4.14 1.29
CA LEU A 52 12.14 4.16 2.74
C LEU A 52 11.97 2.72 3.23
N HIS A 53 12.86 2.27 4.10
CA HIS A 53 12.76 0.94 4.69
C HIS A 53 12.29 1.10 6.13
N GLN A 54 10.99 0.88 6.37
CA GLN A 54 10.47 0.75 7.73
C GLN A 54 11.02 -0.53 8.37
N GLN A 55 11.49 -0.42 9.61
CA GLN A 55 11.90 -1.60 10.37
C GLN A 55 10.73 -2.57 10.49
N ARG A 56 11.01 -3.86 10.24
CA ARG A 56 10.00 -4.91 10.39
C ARG A 56 9.43 -4.94 11.80
N ASN A 57 8.15 -5.28 11.90
CA ASN A 57 7.47 -5.43 13.17
C ASN A 57 8.06 -6.63 13.92
N PRO A 58 8.69 -6.44 15.10
CA PRO A 58 9.24 -7.55 15.88
C PRO A 58 8.17 -8.50 16.43
N GLY A 59 6.90 -8.09 16.40
CA GLY A 59 5.81 -8.76 17.10
C GLY A 59 5.84 -8.45 18.60
N MET A 60 4.83 -8.96 19.30
CA MET A 60 4.73 -8.90 20.75
C MET A 60 3.86 -10.07 21.23
N ALA A 61 3.94 -10.40 22.53
CA ALA A 61 3.07 -11.41 23.11
C ALA A 61 1.59 -11.06 22.89
N LEU A 62 0.78 -12.09 22.63
CA LEU A 62 -0.66 -11.94 22.41
C LEU A 62 -1.34 -11.39 23.67
N ASP A 63 -1.94 -10.20 23.56
CA ASP A 63 -2.75 -9.59 24.60
C ASP A 63 -4.24 -9.85 24.32
N LEU A 64 -4.77 -10.94 24.90
CA LEU A 64 -6.16 -11.35 24.71
C LEU A 64 -7.17 -10.36 25.31
N ASP A 65 -6.78 -9.61 26.34
CA ASP A 65 -7.68 -8.64 26.97
C ASP A 65 -7.84 -7.41 26.07
N TRP A 66 -6.78 -6.95 25.42
CA TRP A 66 -6.88 -5.95 24.37
C TRP A 66 -7.79 -6.43 23.23
N VAL A 67 -7.58 -7.66 22.73
CA VAL A 67 -8.43 -8.23 21.66
C VAL A 67 -9.91 -8.29 22.09
N ARG A 68 -10.20 -8.72 23.31
CA ARG A 68 -11.59 -8.82 23.83
C ARG A 68 -12.25 -7.44 23.96
N ASN A 69 -11.51 -6.45 24.43
CA ASN A 69 -12.02 -5.09 24.70
C ASN A 69 -12.22 -4.24 23.44
N VAL A 70 -11.75 -4.70 22.28
CA VAL A 70 -11.95 -3.99 21.01
C VAL A 70 -13.42 -3.90 20.64
N ALA A 71 -13.86 -2.66 20.43
CA ALA A 71 -15.18 -2.32 19.96
C ALA A 71 -15.12 -1.68 18.57
N ALA A 72 -16.09 -2.02 17.73
CA ALA A 72 -16.33 -1.36 16.44
C ALA A 72 -17.78 -0.91 16.40
N ASN A 73 -18.03 0.40 16.49
CA ASN A 73 -19.36 0.96 16.31
C ASN A 73 -19.64 1.10 14.81
N THR A 74 -20.27 0.08 14.22
CA THR A 74 -20.55 -0.01 12.79
C THR A 74 -21.25 1.23 12.26
N SER A 75 -22.32 1.67 12.93
CA SER A 75 -23.11 2.82 12.50
C SER A 75 -22.29 4.13 12.48
N ALA A 76 -21.43 4.35 13.49
CA ALA A 76 -20.56 5.52 13.53
C ALA A 76 -19.45 5.45 12.45
N ILE A 77 -18.90 4.26 12.21
CA ILE A 77 -17.90 4.01 11.17
C ILE A 77 -18.49 4.29 9.78
N GLU A 78 -19.67 3.73 9.49
CA GLU A 78 -20.37 3.92 8.22
C GLU A 78 -20.71 5.39 7.98
N ARG A 79 -21.26 6.10 8.98
CA ARG A 79 -21.53 7.54 8.87
C ARG A 79 -20.28 8.35 8.56
N ARG A 80 -19.15 8.04 9.20
CA ARG A 80 -17.88 8.72 8.90
C ARG A 80 -17.45 8.45 7.46
N CYS A 81 -17.43 7.18 7.05
CA CYS A 81 -17.00 6.78 5.72
C CYS A 81 -17.88 7.37 4.61
N ALA A 82 -19.19 7.49 4.82
CA ALA A 82 -20.11 8.09 3.85
C ALA A 82 -19.77 9.56 3.52
N SER A 83 -19.18 10.29 4.47
CA SER A 83 -18.83 11.70 4.28
C SER A 83 -17.49 11.93 3.55
N LEU A 84 -16.61 10.94 3.50
CA LEU A 84 -15.25 11.09 2.96
C LEU A 84 -15.22 11.50 1.48
N PRO A 85 -15.94 10.81 0.55
CA PRO A 85 -15.82 11.10 -0.87
C PRO A 85 -16.36 12.48 -1.25
N GLY A 86 -17.34 12.99 -0.49
CA GLY A 86 -17.99 14.27 -0.76
C GLY A 86 -17.25 15.48 -0.19
N ARG A 87 -16.55 15.31 0.95
CA ARG A 87 -15.93 16.43 1.68
C ARG A 87 -14.44 16.63 1.37
N ARG A 88 -13.77 15.65 0.79
CA ARG A 88 -12.30 15.65 0.57
C ARG A 88 -11.89 15.66 -0.89
N SER A 89 -12.62 16.39 -1.73
CA SER A 89 -12.27 16.51 -3.14
C SER A 89 -10.97 17.29 -3.32
N VAL A 90 -10.00 16.68 -3.99
CA VAL A 90 -8.78 17.34 -4.47
C VAL A 90 -8.95 17.61 -5.96
N LYS A 91 -8.61 18.82 -6.43
CA LYS A 91 -8.91 19.29 -7.79
C LYS A 91 -7.64 19.70 -8.54
N LYS A 92 -7.71 19.65 -9.89
CA LYS A 92 -6.70 20.18 -10.83
C LYS A 92 -5.28 19.67 -10.52
N GLU A 93 -4.29 20.55 -10.42
CA GLU A 93 -2.88 20.22 -10.23
C GLU A 93 -2.63 19.40 -8.96
N TRP A 94 -3.41 19.63 -7.89
CA TRP A 94 -3.33 18.86 -6.65
C TRP A 94 -3.86 17.44 -6.83
N GLN A 95 -4.90 17.29 -7.66
CA GLN A 95 -5.42 15.97 -8.01
C GLN A 95 -4.36 15.18 -8.77
N ALA A 96 -3.72 15.80 -9.77
CA ALA A 96 -2.64 15.17 -10.54
C ALA A 96 -1.47 14.76 -9.62
N ALA A 97 -1.06 15.63 -8.70
CA ALA A 97 -0.03 15.32 -7.69
C ALA A 97 -0.40 14.11 -6.83
N TRP A 98 -1.63 14.05 -6.30
CA TRP A 98 -2.10 12.92 -5.50
C TRP A 98 -2.20 11.62 -6.31
N LEU A 99 -2.54 11.72 -7.60
CA LEU A 99 -2.57 10.57 -8.50
C LEU A 99 -1.17 10.02 -8.81
N LEU A 100 -0.18 10.90 -9.02
CA LEU A 100 1.23 10.49 -9.12
C LEU A 100 1.71 9.82 -7.82
N LYS A 101 1.31 10.36 -6.67
CA LYS A 101 1.58 9.72 -5.38
C LYS A 101 0.92 8.35 -5.27
N ALA A 102 -0.35 8.22 -5.67
CA ALA A 102 -1.06 6.94 -5.66
C ALA A 102 -0.33 5.87 -6.49
N ILE A 103 0.25 6.24 -7.65
CA ILE A 103 1.04 5.32 -8.49
C ILE A 103 2.23 4.73 -7.71
N SER A 104 2.98 5.56 -6.97
CA SER A 104 4.11 5.09 -6.14
C SER A 104 3.73 4.10 -5.04
N LEU A 105 2.44 3.99 -4.74
CA LEU A 105 1.90 3.13 -3.70
C LEU A 105 1.26 1.88 -4.29
N ILE A 106 1.27 1.67 -5.62
CA ILE A 106 0.62 0.49 -6.22
C ILE A 106 1.51 -0.76 -6.05
N ASP A 107 0.95 -1.84 -5.54
CA ASP A 107 1.45 -3.19 -5.78
C ASP A 107 0.80 -3.68 -7.07
N LEU A 108 1.53 -3.54 -8.18
CA LEU A 108 0.98 -3.83 -9.50
C LEU A 108 0.85 -5.34 -9.64
N THR A 109 -0.39 -5.82 -9.70
CA THR A 109 -0.70 -7.22 -9.43
C THR A 109 -1.18 -7.95 -10.67
N THR A 110 -0.64 -9.14 -10.94
CA THR A 110 -1.30 -10.16 -11.76
C THR A 110 -1.38 -11.47 -10.98
N LEU A 111 -2.58 -12.02 -10.89
CA LEU A 111 -2.88 -13.24 -10.12
C LEU A 111 -3.95 -14.03 -10.87
N ALA A 112 -3.67 -14.38 -12.12
CA ALA A 112 -4.57 -15.13 -12.98
C ALA A 112 -4.01 -16.52 -13.27
N GLY A 113 -4.90 -17.50 -13.45
CA GLY A 113 -4.49 -18.87 -13.76
C GLY A 113 -3.88 -19.03 -15.16
N ASP A 114 -4.05 -18.01 -16.02
CA ASP A 114 -3.49 -17.91 -17.36
C ASP A 114 -2.24 -17.01 -17.41
N ASP A 115 -1.62 -16.69 -16.26
CA ASP A 115 -0.40 -15.91 -16.24
C ASP A 115 0.74 -16.64 -16.95
N THR A 116 1.44 -15.89 -17.81
CA THR A 116 2.62 -16.36 -18.55
C THR A 116 3.79 -15.47 -18.24
N GLU A 117 5.01 -15.96 -18.44
CA GLU A 117 6.21 -15.15 -18.26
C GLU A 117 6.17 -13.85 -19.07
N ARG A 118 5.62 -13.89 -20.29
CA ARG A 118 5.47 -12.70 -21.14
C ARG A 118 4.52 -11.66 -20.53
N ARG A 119 3.41 -12.07 -19.92
CA ARG A 119 2.51 -11.16 -19.20
C ARG A 119 3.21 -10.54 -18.00
N VAL A 120 3.91 -11.36 -17.20
CA VAL A 120 4.68 -10.90 -16.03
C VAL A 120 5.77 -9.92 -16.43
N ASN A 121 6.50 -10.19 -17.52
CA ASN A 121 7.50 -9.27 -18.06
C ASN A 121 6.90 -7.91 -18.46
N ARG A 122 5.73 -7.90 -19.13
CA ARG A 122 5.02 -6.65 -19.45
C ARG A 122 4.57 -5.90 -18.20
N LEU A 123 4.04 -6.62 -17.21
CA LEU A 123 3.66 -6.05 -15.91
C LEU A 123 4.86 -5.38 -15.23
N CYS A 124 6.02 -6.05 -15.20
CA CYS A 124 7.25 -5.50 -14.62
C CYS A 124 7.75 -4.26 -15.38
N LYS A 125 7.71 -4.28 -16.72
CA LYS A 125 8.04 -3.09 -17.52
C LYS A 125 7.08 -1.92 -17.24
N LYS A 126 5.79 -2.21 -17.07
CA LYS A 126 4.79 -1.21 -16.68
C LYS A 126 5.00 -0.69 -15.25
N ALA A 127 5.47 -1.53 -14.32
CA ALA A 127 5.82 -1.13 -12.96
C ALA A 127 7.02 -0.14 -12.92
N MET A 128 8.03 -0.36 -13.77
CA MET A 128 9.20 0.51 -13.92
C MET A 128 8.88 1.83 -14.64
N GLN A 129 7.93 1.81 -15.58
CA GLN A 129 7.50 3.00 -16.32
C GLN A 129 5.96 3.12 -16.30
N PRO A 130 5.37 3.47 -15.14
CA PRO A 130 3.94 3.44 -14.93
C PRO A 130 3.18 4.49 -15.74
N VAL A 131 3.83 5.61 -16.06
CA VAL A 131 3.26 6.71 -16.84
C VAL A 131 4.14 6.99 -18.05
N ARG A 132 3.52 7.27 -19.20
CA ARG A 132 4.23 7.72 -20.39
C ARG A 132 5.17 8.92 -20.13
N PRO A 133 6.41 8.93 -20.67
CA PRO A 133 7.39 9.99 -20.41
C PRO A 133 6.92 11.39 -20.80
N ASP A 134 6.17 11.54 -21.89
CA ASP A 134 5.66 12.84 -22.35
C ASP A 134 4.65 13.45 -21.37
N LEU A 135 3.81 12.62 -20.74
CA LEU A 135 2.88 13.05 -19.70
C LEU A 135 3.62 13.46 -18.42
N LEU A 136 4.66 12.70 -18.03
CA LEU A 136 5.50 13.06 -16.89
C LEU A 136 6.22 14.39 -17.12
N ALA A 137 6.75 14.62 -18.32
CA ALA A 137 7.39 15.89 -18.67
C ALA A 137 6.40 17.06 -18.57
N ALA A 138 5.18 16.90 -19.11
CA ALA A 138 4.14 17.92 -19.03
C ALA A 138 3.65 18.18 -17.58
N LEU A 139 3.79 17.21 -16.68
CA LEU A 139 3.48 17.35 -15.24
C LEU A 139 4.67 17.88 -14.40
N GLY A 140 5.82 18.19 -15.03
CA GLY A 140 7.01 18.66 -14.34
C GLY A 140 7.76 17.57 -13.57
N MET A 141 7.68 16.32 -14.02
CA MET A 141 8.28 15.13 -13.41
C MET A 141 9.47 14.56 -14.20
N THR A 142 10.03 15.31 -15.17
CA THR A 142 11.13 14.85 -16.05
C THR A 142 12.33 14.31 -15.28
N ASP A 143 12.72 14.97 -14.20
CA ASP A 143 13.90 14.62 -13.40
C ASP A 143 13.57 13.65 -12.24
N ARG A 144 12.40 13.01 -12.28
CA ARG A 144 11.92 12.11 -11.22
C ARG A 144 11.68 10.71 -11.77
N HIS A 145 12.24 9.73 -11.07
CA HIS A 145 11.98 8.33 -11.35
C HIS A 145 10.75 7.85 -10.57
N LEU A 146 9.58 7.84 -11.22
CA LEU A 146 8.34 7.30 -10.67
C LEU A 146 8.20 5.82 -11.05
N THR A 147 8.17 4.94 -10.06
CA THR A 147 7.84 3.52 -10.21
C THR A 147 6.57 3.20 -9.42
N THR A 148 6.02 2.00 -9.58
CA THR A 148 5.07 1.45 -8.60
C THR A 148 5.81 0.99 -7.33
N GLY A 149 5.05 0.71 -6.27
CA GLY A 149 5.59 0.31 -4.96
C GLY A 149 6.11 -1.13 -4.93
N ALA A 150 5.45 -2.05 -5.64
CA ALA A 150 5.89 -3.42 -5.85
C ALA A 150 5.25 -4.03 -7.11
N VAL A 151 5.67 -5.25 -7.44
CA VAL A 151 4.93 -6.17 -8.34
C VAL A 151 4.48 -7.39 -7.54
N CYS A 152 3.22 -7.78 -7.68
CA CYS A 152 2.63 -8.91 -6.93
C CYS A 152 2.20 -10.03 -7.88
N VAL A 153 2.73 -11.24 -7.67
CA VAL A 153 2.54 -12.42 -8.53
C VAL A 153 2.33 -13.71 -7.73
N TYR A 154 1.97 -14.80 -8.41
CA TYR A 154 2.01 -16.15 -7.84
C TYR A 154 3.46 -16.64 -7.68
N HIS A 155 3.69 -17.58 -6.75
CA HIS A 155 5.02 -18.14 -6.44
C HIS A 155 5.77 -18.64 -7.69
N GLU A 156 5.08 -19.31 -8.61
CA GLU A 156 5.65 -19.82 -9.88
C GLU A 156 6.24 -18.70 -10.76
N MET A 157 5.71 -17.48 -10.65
CA MET A 157 6.12 -16.33 -11.46
C MET A 157 7.17 -15.46 -10.76
N VAL A 158 7.56 -15.79 -9.52
CA VAL A 158 8.56 -15.01 -8.76
C VAL A 158 9.91 -14.94 -9.49
N PRO A 159 10.51 -16.05 -9.96
CA PRO A 159 11.80 -15.97 -10.66
C PRO A 159 11.76 -15.06 -11.89
N THR A 160 10.67 -15.14 -12.66
CA THR A 160 10.45 -14.28 -13.84
C THR A 160 10.34 -12.82 -13.45
N ALA A 161 9.55 -12.48 -12.43
CA ALA A 161 9.38 -11.11 -11.97
C ALA A 161 10.69 -10.54 -11.39
N VAL A 162 11.43 -11.32 -10.59
CA VAL A 162 12.72 -10.93 -10.01
C VAL A 162 13.73 -10.61 -11.11
N LYS A 163 13.86 -11.48 -12.11
CA LYS A 163 14.74 -11.25 -13.27
C LYS A 163 14.32 -10.01 -14.06
N ALA A 164 13.02 -9.81 -14.27
CA ALA A 164 12.51 -8.67 -15.04
C ALA A 164 12.71 -7.31 -14.36
N LEU A 165 12.80 -7.30 -13.02
CA LEU A 165 12.93 -6.11 -12.17
C LEU A 165 14.35 -5.89 -11.65
N GLU A 166 15.32 -6.69 -12.08
CA GLU A 166 16.71 -6.54 -11.67
C GLU A 166 17.22 -5.10 -11.90
N GLY A 167 17.87 -4.53 -10.88
CA GLY A 167 18.37 -3.15 -10.91
C GLY A 167 17.32 -2.04 -10.78
N SER A 168 16.01 -2.37 -10.81
CA SER A 168 14.95 -1.34 -10.69
C SER A 168 14.67 -0.88 -9.26
N GLY A 169 15.08 -1.67 -8.27
CA GLY A 169 14.72 -1.48 -6.86
C GLY A 169 13.28 -1.91 -6.52
N ILE A 170 12.39 -2.18 -7.48
CA ILE A 170 11.00 -2.56 -7.18
C ILE A 170 10.96 -3.97 -6.55
N PRO A 171 10.42 -4.13 -5.32
CA PRO A 171 10.33 -5.44 -4.69
C PRO A 171 9.27 -6.32 -5.37
N VAL A 172 9.56 -7.62 -5.44
CA VAL A 172 8.59 -8.65 -5.82
C VAL A 172 7.88 -9.16 -4.58
N ALA A 173 6.55 -9.09 -4.61
CA ALA A 173 5.64 -9.70 -3.66
C ALA A 173 5.08 -11.02 -4.22
N ALA A 174 5.06 -12.06 -3.40
CA ALA A 174 4.40 -13.32 -3.72
C ALA A 174 3.14 -13.48 -2.86
N VAL A 175 2.04 -13.97 -3.44
CA VAL A 175 0.95 -14.52 -2.61
C VAL A 175 1.24 -15.96 -2.23
N SER A 176 0.99 -16.29 -0.96
CA SER A 176 1.31 -17.60 -0.40
C SER A 176 0.20 -18.11 0.53
N THR A 177 0.49 -19.22 1.19
CA THR A 177 -0.33 -19.90 2.21
C THR A 177 -1.67 -20.37 1.70
N GLY A 178 -1.68 -21.06 0.55
CA GLY A 178 -2.88 -21.63 -0.06
C GLY A 178 -3.80 -20.57 -0.67
N PHE A 179 -3.23 -19.46 -1.16
CA PHE A 179 -3.99 -18.39 -1.80
C PHE A 179 -4.88 -18.92 -2.93
N PRO A 180 -6.14 -18.44 -3.08
CA PRO A 180 -6.79 -17.42 -2.24
C PRO A 180 -7.54 -17.97 -1.01
N ALA A 181 -7.79 -19.28 -0.97
CA ALA A 181 -8.68 -19.88 0.03
C ALA A 181 -8.04 -19.99 1.43
N GLY A 182 -6.73 -20.18 1.51
CA GLY A 182 -6.03 -20.36 2.78
C GLY A 182 -6.19 -21.75 3.41
N LEU A 183 -6.62 -22.75 2.63
CA LEU A 183 -7.06 -24.05 3.14
C LEU A 183 -6.08 -25.22 2.88
N SER A 184 -4.96 -24.98 2.20
CA SER A 184 -3.93 -26.00 2.01
C SER A 184 -3.37 -26.50 3.36
N PRO A 185 -2.88 -27.75 3.44
CA PRO A 185 -2.24 -28.28 4.64
C PRO A 185 -1.18 -27.32 5.20
N PHE A 186 -1.16 -27.11 6.52
CA PHE A 186 -0.34 -26.08 7.16
C PHE A 186 1.15 -26.17 6.82
N ARG A 187 1.72 -27.39 6.78
CA ARG A 187 3.11 -27.60 6.35
C ARG A 187 3.38 -27.08 4.94
N LEU A 188 2.47 -27.30 3.99
CA LEU A 188 2.62 -26.81 2.62
C LEU A 188 2.51 -25.29 2.56
N ARG A 189 1.64 -24.68 3.38
CA ARG A 189 1.53 -23.22 3.48
C ARG A 189 2.83 -22.57 3.97
N LEU A 190 3.54 -23.20 4.89
CA LEU A 190 4.88 -22.74 5.32
C LEU A 190 5.91 -22.90 4.21
N LEU A 191 5.90 -24.03 3.49
CA LEU A 191 6.81 -24.27 2.38
C LEU A 191 6.59 -23.27 1.23
N GLU A 192 5.35 -22.95 0.88
CA GLU A 192 5.06 -21.92 -0.13
C GLU A 192 5.75 -20.58 0.17
N ILE A 193 5.81 -20.20 1.46
CA ILE A 193 6.50 -18.99 1.89
C ILE A 193 8.01 -19.14 1.68
N THR A 194 8.61 -20.21 2.20
CA THR A 194 10.07 -20.40 2.14
C THR A 194 10.56 -20.52 0.71
N GLU A 195 9.81 -21.21 -0.17
CA GLU A 195 10.12 -21.33 -1.60
C GLU A 195 10.02 -19.96 -2.30
N SER A 196 8.99 -19.17 -2.00
CA SER A 196 8.85 -17.82 -2.58
C SER A 196 10.00 -16.89 -2.16
N VAL A 197 10.41 -16.95 -0.89
CA VAL A 197 11.56 -16.19 -0.38
C VAL A 197 12.86 -16.67 -1.02
N ALA A 198 13.07 -17.98 -1.15
CA ALA A 198 14.23 -18.57 -1.81
C ALA A 198 14.31 -18.18 -3.30
N ALA A 199 13.17 -18.07 -3.97
CA ALA A 199 13.05 -17.59 -5.34
C ALA A 199 13.29 -16.07 -5.49
N GLY A 200 13.46 -15.33 -4.39
CA GLY A 200 13.84 -13.92 -4.39
C GLY A 200 12.71 -12.94 -4.07
N ALA A 201 11.52 -13.40 -3.69
CA ALA A 201 10.47 -12.50 -3.20
C ALA A 201 10.94 -11.77 -1.94
N ARG A 202 10.84 -10.44 -1.94
CA ARG A 202 11.17 -9.60 -0.77
C ARG A 202 9.96 -9.26 0.08
N GLU A 203 8.77 -9.57 -0.42
CA GLU A 203 7.53 -9.39 0.29
C GLU A 203 6.64 -10.64 0.12
N ILE A 204 5.93 -11.03 1.18
CA ILE A 204 5.04 -12.19 1.19
C ILE A 204 3.65 -11.76 1.65
N ASP A 205 2.66 -11.92 0.79
CA ASP A 205 1.26 -11.69 1.08
C ASP A 205 0.60 -13.03 1.52
N ILE A 206 0.49 -13.25 2.83
CA ILE A 206 -0.11 -14.48 3.39
C ILE A 206 -1.61 -14.34 3.55
N VAL A 207 -2.35 -15.45 3.45
CA VAL A 207 -3.78 -15.56 3.72
C VAL A 207 -4.02 -16.29 5.03
N ILE A 208 -4.73 -15.64 5.96
CA ILE A 208 -5.06 -16.25 7.25
C ILE A 208 -6.13 -17.35 7.10
N SER A 209 -6.13 -18.29 8.04
CA SER A 209 -7.25 -19.20 8.26
C SER A 209 -8.43 -18.44 8.85
N ARG A 210 -9.36 -17.99 8.00
CA ARG A 210 -10.59 -17.27 8.39
C ARG A 210 -11.39 -17.99 9.49
N ARG A 211 -11.37 -19.33 9.51
CA ARG A 211 -12.00 -20.15 10.55
C ARG A 211 -11.59 -19.75 11.97
N HIS A 212 -10.34 -19.36 12.20
CA HIS A 212 -9.86 -18.95 13.53
C HIS A 212 -10.53 -17.66 14.00
N VAL A 213 -10.76 -16.72 13.08
CA VAL A 213 -11.51 -15.50 13.37
C VAL A 213 -12.99 -15.82 13.64
N LEU A 214 -13.60 -16.65 12.79
CA LEU A 214 -15.02 -16.98 12.89
C LEU A 214 -15.37 -17.78 14.15
N THR A 215 -14.46 -18.65 14.61
CA THR A 215 -14.60 -19.37 15.88
C THR A 215 -13.98 -18.63 17.07
N GLN A 216 -13.48 -17.40 16.87
CA GLN A 216 -12.81 -16.58 17.87
C GLN A 216 -11.61 -17.27 18.56
N ASN A 217 -10.96 -18.21 17.87
CA ASN A 217 -9.72 -18.82 18.34
C ASN A 217 -8.52 -17.93 17.99
N TRP A 218 -8.39 -16.83 18.75
CA TRP A 218 -7.37 -15.82 18.54
C TRP A 218 -5.95 -16.33 18.78
N GLN A 219 -5.78 -17.30 19.70
CA GLN A 219 -4.47 -17.93 19.92
C GLN A 219 -4.02 -18.70 18.68
N ALA A 220 -4.88 -19.52 18.08
CA ALA A 220 -4.53 -20.25 16.88
C ALA A 220 -4.25 -19.33 15.68
N LEU A 221 -4.96 -18.20 15.57
CA LEU A 221 -4.65 -17.17 14.56
C LEU A 221 -3.27 -16.56 14.80
N TYR A 222 -2.95 -16.20 16.05
CA TYR A 222 -1.66 -15.65 16.44
C TYR A 222 -0.52 -16.63 16.13
N ASP A 223 -0.67 -17.90 16.52
CA ASP A 223 0.34 -18.95 16.32
C ASP A 223 0.57 -19.21 14.82
N GLU A 224 -0.51 -19.25 14.03
CA GLU A 224 -0.44 -19.41 12.58
C GLU A 224 0.34 -18.26 11.92
N ILE A 225 0.01 -17.01 12.25
CA ILE A 225 0.67 -15.84 11.67
C ILE A 225 2.12 -15.75 12.15
N SER A 226 2.40 -16.09 13.42
CA SER A 226 3.76 -16.11 13.97
C SER A 226 4.64 -17.15 13.26
N ALA A 227 4.09 -18.31 12.92
CA ALA A 227 4.78 -19.31 12.12
C ALA A 227 5.05 -18.83 10.68
N PHE A 228 4.07 -18.15 10.06
CA PHE A 228 4.27 -17.54 8.74
C PHE A 228 5.32 -16.42 8.77
N ARG A 229 5.36 -15.64 9.85
CA ARG A 229 6.37 -14.62 10.09
C ARG A 229 7.76 -15.22 10.16
N ALA A 230 7.92 -16.31 10.90
CA ALA A 230 9.19 -17.04 10.99
C ALA A 230 9.61 -17.60 9.61
N ALA A 231 8.69 -18.23 8.88
CA ALA A 231 8.94 -18.78 7.55
C ALA A 231 9.31 -17.71 6.51
N SER A 232 8.83 -16.47 6.69
CA SER A 232 9.12 -15.35 5.78
C SER A 232 10.57 -14.85 5.87
N GLY A 233 11.37 -15.33 6.83
CA GLY A 233 12.77 -14.90 6.99
C GLY A 233 12.87 -13.38 7.10
N ASN A 234 13.63 -12.75 6.20
CA ASN A 234 13.78 -11.28 6.12
C ASN A 234 12.72 -10.58 5.24
N ALA A 235 11.88 -11.33 4.52
CA ALA A 235 10.86 -10.73 3.67
C ALA A 235 9.78 -10.03 4.51
N HIS A 236 9.28 -8.90 4.01
CA HIS A 236 8.17 -8.20 4.64
C HIS A 236 6.89 -9.02 4.50
N MET A 237 6.21 -9.28 5.62
CA MET A 237 4.99 -10.07 5.64
C MET A 237 3.74 -9.18 5.66
N LYS A 238 2.85 -9.36 4.68
CA LYS A 238 1.54 -8.72 4.62
C LYS A 238 0.45 -9.74 4.88
N SER A 239 -0.33 -9.58 5.94
CA SER A 239 -1.40 -10.52 6.29
C SER A 239 -2.72 -10.11 5.67
N ILE A 240 -3.17 -10.88 4.68
CA ILE A 240 -4.51 -10.79 4.10
C ILE A 240 -5.50 -11.37 5.10
N LEU A 241 -6.37 -10.52 5.61
CA LEU A 241 -7.39 -10.92 6.58
C LEU A 241 -8.66 -11.47 5.92
N ALA A 242 -8.84 -11.22 4.61
CA ALA A 242 -10.04 -11.55 3.86
C ALA A 242 -11.33 -11.01 4.52
N THR A 243 -11.30 -9.71 4.79
CA THR A 243 -12.25 -9.00 5.63
C THR A 243 -13.71 -9.13 5.21
N GLY A 244 -14.00 -9.34 3.92
CA GLY A 244 -15.36 -9.57 3.43
C GLY A 244 -16.01 -10.85 3.96
N GLU A 245 -15.21 -11.79 4.47
CA GLU A 245 -15.67 -13.10 4.95
C GLU A 245 -15.55 -13.23 6.48
N LEU A 246 -15.16 -12.17 7.19
CA LEU A 246 -15.01 -12.17 8.65
C LEU A 246 -16.31 -11.82 9.41
N GLY A 247 -17.38 -11.54 8.68
CA GLY A 247 -18.72 -11.26 9.20
C GLY A 247 -18.89 -9.83 9.75
N THR A 248 -18.17 -9.46 10.81
CA THR A 248 -18.37 -8.17 11.50
C THR A 248 -17.12 -7.30 11.50
N LEU A 249 -17.29 -5.98 11.56
CA LEU A 249 -16.17 -5.04 11.74
C LEU A 249 -15.41 -5.28 13.06
N ARG A 250 -16.08 -5.82 14.09
CA ARG A 250 -15.42 -6.21 15.34
C ARG A 250 -14.42 -7.36 15.10
N ASN A 251 -14.81 -8.36 14.32
CA ASN A 251 -13.90 -9.45 13.94
C ASN A 251 -12.72 -8.93 13.10
N VAL A 252 -12.98 -8.01 12.17
CA VAL A 252 -11.91 -7.34 11.39
C VAL A 252 -10.93 -6.61 12.30
N ALA A 253 -11.42 -5.83 13.26
CA ALA A 253 -10.58 -5.09 14.20
C ALA A 253 -9.72 -6.04 15.05
N ARG A 254 -10.33 -7.09 15.61
CA ARG A 254 -9.64 -8.11 16.41
C ARG A 254 -8.59 -8.87 15.61
N ALA A 255 -8.93 -9.33 14.41
CA ALA A 255 -8.00 -10.02 13.52
C ALA A 255 -6.81 -9.11 13.13
N SER A 256 -7.06 -7.81 12.94
CA SER A 256 -6.00 -6.83 12.66
C SER A 256 -5.00 -6.73 13.80
N LEU A 257 -5.47 -6.60 15.05
CA LEU A 257 -4.60 -6.57 16.23
C LEU A 257 -3.81 -7.87 16.40
N VAL A 258 -4.47 -9.01 16.27
CA VAL A 258 -3.81 -10.32 16.39
C VAL A 258 -2.70 -10.47 15.34
N ALA A 259 -2.96 -10.08 14.10
CA ALA A 259 -1.95 -10.10 13.03
C ALA A 259 -0.75 -9.20 13.36
N MET A 260 -1.00 -7.97 13.83
CA MET A 260 0.07 -7.05 14.23
C MET A 260 0.87 -7.58 15.43
N MET A 261 0.23 -8.15 16.45
CA MET A 261 0.95 -8.77 17.57
C MET A 261 1.81 -9.95 17.11
N ALA A 262 1.31 -10.77 16.17
CA ALA A 262 2.03 -11.89 15.59
C ALA A 262 3.17 -11.50 14.63
N GLY A 263 3.41 -10.19 14.42
CA GLY A 263 4.55 -9.70 13.65
C GLY A 263 4.26 -9.41 12.18
N SER A 264 3.01 -9.22 11.76
CA SER A 264 2.71 -8.70 10.41
C SER A 264 3.30 -7.31 10.22
N ASP A 265 4.02 -7.09 9.11
CA ASP A 265 4.55 -5.78 8.74
C ASP A 265 3.47 -4.91 8.08
N PHE A 266 2.55 -5.57 7.36
CA PHE A 266 1.34 -4.96 6.82
C PHE A 266 0.11 -5.79 7.18
N ILE A 267 -1.02 -5.12 7.36
CA ILE A 267 -2.34 -5.77 7.30
C ILE A 267 -3.04 -5.40 6.00
N LYS A 268 -3.57 -6.43 5.32
CA LYS A 268 -4.19 -6.34 3.99
C LYS A 268 -5.65 -6.77 4.07
N THR A 269 -6.53 -6.04 3.38
CA THR A 269 -7.99 -6.29 3.48
C THR A 269 -8.36 -7.66 2.90
N SER A 270 -8.07 -7.90 1.63
CA SER A 270 -8.72 -8.96 0.84
C SER A 270 -7.73 -9.62 -0.12
N THR A 271 -8.06 -10.81 -0.61
CA THR A 271 -7.25 -11.47 -1.65
C THR A 271 -7.50 -10.84 -3.02
N GLY A 272 -8.63 -10.16 -3.21
CA GLY A 272 -9.08 -9.67 -4.51
C GLY A 272 -9.89 -10.73 -5.27
N LYS A 273 -10.20 -11.86 -4.63
CA LYS A 273 -10.96 -12.99 -5.19
C LYS A 273 -12.30 -13.20 -4.48
N GLU A 274 -12.54 -12.52 -3.36
CA GLU A 274 -13.82 -12.54 -2.65
C GLU A 274 -14.89 -11.71 -3.39
N SER A 275 -16.17 -11.96 -3.06
CA SER A 275 -17.30 -11.13 -3.55
C SER A 275 -17.28 -9.72 -2.95
N VAL A 276 -16.88 -9.60 -1.68
CA VAL A 276 -16.72 -8.33 -0.97
C VAL A 276 -15.24 -8.14 -0.64
N ASN A 277 -14.63 -7.12 -1.23
CA ASN A 277 -13.21 -6.80 -1.04
C ASN A 277 -13.02 -5.56 -0.14
N ALA A 278 -12.04 -4.70 -0.43
CA ALA A 278 -11.80 -3.49 0.34
C ALA A 278 -13.02 -2.55 0.29
N THR A 279 -13.49 -2.15 1.47
CA THR A 279 -14.51 -1.11 1.66
C THR A 279 -13.99 -0.05 2.61
N LEU A 280 -14.51 1.18 2.51
CA LEU A 280 -14.11 2.25 3.44
C LEU A 280 -14.40 1.91 4.92
N PRO A 281 -15.55 1.32 5.30
CA PRO A 281 -15.78 0.89 6.69
C PRO A 281 -14.77 -0.11 7.23
N VAL A 282 -14.43 -1.13 6.43
CA VAL A 282 -13.38 -2.11 6.77
C VAL A 282 -12.04 -1.39 6.92
N SER A 283 -11.72 -0.52 5.96
CA SER A 283 -10.43 0.20 5.94
C SER A 283 -10.25 1.10 7.14
N LEU A 284 -11.26 1.93 7.44
CA LEU A 284 -11.26 2.78 8.63
C LEU A 284 -11.10 1.95 9.91
N THR A 285 -11.74 0.78 9.98
CA THR A 285 -11.62 -0.13 11.11
C THR A 285 -10.17 -0.61 11.28
N MET A 286 -9.54 -1.13 10.22
CA MET A 286 -8.16 -1.62 10.24
C MET A 286 -7.15 -0.52 10.54
N ILE A 287 -7.27 0.63 9.87
CA ILE A 287 -6.40 1.81 10.02
C ILE A 287 -6.43 2.32 11.46
N ARG A 288 -7.59 2.34 12.11
CA ARG A 288 -7.67 2.70 13.54
C ARG A 288 -6.94 1.70 14.43
N GLN A 289 -6.97 0.41 14.12
CA GLN A 289 -6.18 -0.55 14.87
C GLN A 289 -4.67 -0.31 14.68
N ILE A 290 -4.22 0.05 13.47
CA ILE A 290 -2.83 0.45 13.23
C ILE A 290 -2.45 1.65 14.10
N ARG A 291 -3.32 2.67 14.16
CA ARG A 291 -3.11 3.85 15.00
C ARG A 291 -2.99 3.45 16.47
N ASP A 292 -3.98 2.74 17.00
CA ASP A 292 -4.02 2.33 18.40
C ASP A 292 -2.82 1.42 18.76
N TYR A 293 -2.37 0.59 17.80
CA TYR A 293 -1.18 -0.24 17.95
C TYR A 293 0.11 0.59 18.00
N HIS A 294 0.26 1.55 17.10
CA HIS A 294 1.40 2.48 17.10
C HIS A 294 1.43 3.33 18.37
N ASP A 295 0.29 3.86 18.81
CA ASP A 295 0.22 4.69 20.01
C ASP A 295 0.64 3.92 21.28
N ARG A 296 0.34 2.61 21.34
CA ARG A 296 0.71 1.76 22.47
C ARG A 296 2.14 1.22 22.39
N THR A 297 2.68 0.97 21.20
CA THR A 297 3.94 0.21 21.02
C THR A 297 5.07 1.01 20.39
N GLY A 298 4.77 2.14 19.74
CA GLY A 298 5.69 2.90 18.88
C GLY A 298 5.99 2.23 17.54
N ILE A 299 5.44 1.04 17.26
CA ILE A 299 5.71 0.27 16.04
C ILE A 299 4.77 0.73 14.93
N ARG A 300 5.32 1.06 13.75
CA ARG A 300 4.53 1.42 12.58
C ARG A 300 4.20 0.17 11.77
N ILE A 301 2.91 -0.02 11.49
CA ILE A 301 2.40 -1.09 10.65
C ILE A 301 1.86 -0.50 9.36
N GLY A 302 2.14 -1.16 8.25
CA GLY A 302 1.64 -0.78 6.95
C GLY A 302 0.19 -1.21 6.70
N TYR A 303 -0.51 -0.48 5.85
CA TYR A 303 -1.87 -0.78 5.41
C TYR A 303 -1.91 -1.10 3.92
N LYS A 304 -2.66 -2.13 3.52
CA LYS A 304 -2.85 -2.45 2.10
C LYS A 304 -4.31 -2.79 1.77
N PRO A 305 -5.11 -1.83 1.27
CA PRO A 305 -6.42 -2.17 0.72
C PRO A 305 -6.23 -2.87 -0.63
N ALA A 306 -6.99 -3.94 -0.85
CA ALA A 306 -6.90 -4.74 -2.06
C ALA A 306 -8.28 -5.23 -2.51
N GLY A 307 -8.44 -5.34 -3.83
CA GLY A 307 -9.69 -5.73 -4.50
C GLY A 307 -10.72 -4.60 -4.54
N GLY A 308 -11.36 -4.42 -5.70
CA GLY A 308 -12.40 -3.40 -5.92
C GLY A 308 -11.90 -1.97 -6.20
N ILE A 309 -10.66 -1.64 -5.82
CA ILE A 309 -10.07 -0.32 -6.08
C ILE A 309 -9.56 -0.26 -7.53
N SER A 310 -10.40 0.27 -8.42
CA SER A 310 -10.12 0.34 -9.86
C SER A 310 -10.23 1.75 -10.44
N LYS A 311 -10.67 2.73 -9.64
CA LYS A 311 -10.87 4.12 -10.07
C LYS A 311 -9.91 5.07 -9.37
N ALA A 312 -9.40 6.04 -10.11
CA ALA A 312 -8.57 7.12 -9.61
C ALA A 312 -9.22 7.87 -8.42
N LYS A 313 -10.55 8.07 -8.48
CA LYS A 313 -11.31 8.69 -7.38
C LYS A 313 -11.27 7.88 -6.08
N ASP A 314 -11.28 6.55 -6.17
CA ASP A 314 -11.18 5.69 -4.99
C ASP A 314 -9.81 5.87 -4.36
N ALA A 315 -8.73 5.82 -5.15
CA ALA A 315 -7.37 6.05 -4.64
C ALA A 315 -7.22 7.42 -3.93
N LEU A 316 -7.82 8.49 -4.44
CA LEU A 316 -7.83 9.78 -3.75
C LEU A 316 -8.55 9.72 -2.40
N THR A 317 -9.66 8.98 -2.34
CA THR A 317 -10.45 8.81 -1.10
C THR A 317 -9.65 8.04 -0.05
N TYR A 318 -8.93 6.99 -0.46
CA TYR A 318 -8.07 6.21 0.43
C TYR A 318 -6.84 7.01 0.91
N LEU A 319 -6.21 7.80 0.05
CA LEU A 319 -5.14 8.73 0.46
C LEU A 319 -5.63 9.72 1.52
N ALA A 320 -6.82 10.30 1.34
CA ALA A 320 -7.41 11.22 2.30
C ALA A 320 -7.67 10.52 3.65
N LEU A 321 -8.23 9.31 3.61
CA LEU A 321 -8.47 8.50 4.80
C LEU A 321 -7.16 8.20 5.56
N MET A 322 -6.12 7.76 4.85
CA MET A 322 -4.81 7.48 5.44
C MET A 322 -4.20 8.73 6.07
N LYS A 323 -4.25 9.86 5.36
CA LYS A 323 -3.75 11.15 5.85
C LYS A 323 -4.47 11.61 7.12
N GLU A 324 -5.80 11.51 7.16
CA GLU A 324 -6.59 11.93 8.32
C GLU A 324 -6.38 11.05 9.56
N GLU A 325 -6.23 9.74 9.40
CA GLU A 325 -6.15 8.81 10.53
C GLU A 325 -4.72 8.57 11.03
N LEU A 326 -3.73 8.58 10.14
CA LEU A 326 -2.34 8.19 10.45
C LEU A 326 -1.30 9.26 10.07
N GLY A 327 -1.69 10.28 9.32
CA GLY A 327 -0.80 11.38 8.92
C GLY A 327 0.12 11.06 7.74
N ASN A 328 0.95 12.04 7.37
CA ASN A 328 1.73 12.02 6.14
C ASN A 328 2.76 10.88 6.06
N ARG A 329 3.30 10.42 7.19
CA ARG A 329 4.29 9.33 7.22
C ARG A 329 3.73 8.03 6.64
N TRP A 330 2.42 7.79 6.79
CA TRP A 330 1.73 6.64 6.25
C TRP A 330 1.32 6.81 4.79
N LEU A 331 1.69 7.90 4.14
CA LEU A 331 1.55 8.05 2.69
C LEU A 331 2.80 7.56 1.95
N GLU A 332 3.68 6.77 2.56
CA GLU A 332 4.88 6.27 1.92
C GLU A 332 4.78 4.77 1.58
N PRO A 333 5.49 4.28 0.52
CA PRO A 333 5.34 2.91 0.04
C PRO A 333 5.64 1.84 1.09
N ASP A 334 6.43 2.13 2.10
CA ASP A 334 6.75 1.20 3.18
C ASP A 334 5.67 1.11 4.27
N LEU A 335 4.63 1.95 4.21
CA LEU A 335 3.51 1.94 5.14
C LEU A 335 2.12 1.97 4.46
N PHE A 336 2.05 2.18 3.16
CA PHE A 336 0.77 2.14 2.44
C PHE A 336 0.91 1.64 1.01
N ARG A 337 0.06 0.67 0.64
CA ARG A 337 0.07 0.07 -0.69
C ARG A 337 -1.35 -0.15 -1.22
N TYR A 338 -1.59 0.05 -2.51
CA TYR A 338 -2.80 -0.42 -3.21
C TYR A 338 -2.55 -1.79 -3.82
N GLY A 339 -3.29 -2.82 -3.40
CA GLY A 339 -3.32 -4.09 -4.14
C GLY A 339 -4.26 -4.00 -5.34
N ALA A 340 -3.73 -3.67 -6.53
CA ALA A 340 -4.56 -3.41 -7.70
C ALA A 340 -3.91 -3.86 -9.02
N SER A 341 -4.75 -4.24 -9.99
CA SER A 341 -4.35 -4.58 -11.36
C SER A 341 -4.74 -3.49 -12.37
N SER A 342 -5.99 -3.00 -12.32
CA SER A 342 -6.54 -2.04 -13.29
C SER A 342 -6.45 -0.57 -12.88
N LEU A 343 -6.18 -0.29 -11.59
CA LEU A 343 -6.14 1.08 -11.05
C LEU A 343 -5.13 1.98 -11.79
N LEU A 344 -3.93 1.45 -12.07
CA LEU A 344 -2.88 2.21 -12.73
C LEU A 344 -3.34 2.77 -14.09
N GLY A 345 -4.05 1.97 -14.88
CA GLY A 345 -4.56 2.42 -16.17
C GLY A 345 -5.63 3.50 -16.06
N ASP A 346 -6.51 3.43 -15.06
CA ASP A 346 -7.49 4.50 -14.82
C ASP A 346 -6.81 5.80 -14.35
N ILE A 347 -5.80 5.71 -13.48
CA ILE A 347 -5.01 6.86 -13.05
C ILE A 347 -4.30 7.51 -14.24
N GLU A 348 -3.63 6.73 -15.09
CA GLU A 348 -2.90 7.26 -16.25
C GLU A 348 -3.85 7.98 -17.22
N ARG A 349 -5.06 7.43 -17.44
CA ARG A 349 -6.12 8.09 -18.22
C ARG A 349 -6.56 9.41 -17.61
N GLN A 350 -6.70 9.51 -16.29
CA GLN A 350 -7.06 10.76 -15.63
C GLN A 350 -5.93 11.80 -15.70
N LEU A 351 -4.67 11.38 -15.64
CA LEU A 351 -3.52 12.27 -15.83
C LEU A 351 -3.48 12.83 -17.27
N GLU A 352 -3.69 11.98 -18.28
CA GLU A 352 -3.77 12.45 -19.68
C GLU A 352 -4.98 13.38 -19.91
N HIS A 353 -6.14 13.05 -19.34
CA HIS A 353 -7.32 13.91 -19.41
C HIS A 353 -7.07 15.28 -18.74
N ASN A 354 -6.39 15.31 -17.59
CA ASN A 354 -6.03 16.56 -16.91
C ASN A 354 -5.14 17.46 -17.77
N LEU A 355 -4.24 16.89 -18.57
CA LEU A 355 -3.33 17.64 -19.44
C LEU A 355 -3.98 18.07 -20.77
N THR A 356 -4.80 17.20 -21.35
CA THR A 356 -5.28 17.36 -22.74
C THR A 356 -6.74 17.80 -22.84
N GLY A 357 -7.52 17.68 -21.75
CA GLY A 357 -8.97 17.83 -21.76
C GLY A 357 -9.72 16.73 -22.52
N ARG A 358 -9.04 15.66 -22.96
CA ARG A 358 -9.63 14.57 -23.76
C ARG A 358 -9.50 13.24 -23.05
N TYR A 359 -10.58 12.45 -23.05
CA TYR A 359 -10.52 11.09 -22.52
C TYR A 359 -9.70 10.20 -23.44
N SER A 360 -8.71 9.51 -22.87
CA SER A 360 -7.89 8.56 -23.61
C SER A 360 -8.58 7.21 -23.77
N ALA A 361 -8.41 6.62 -24.95
CA ALA A 361 -8.83 5.26 -25.25
C ALA A 361 -7.96 4.25 -24.51
N ALA A 362 -8.54 3.12 -24.08
CA ALA A 362 -7.85 2.15 -23.23
C ALA A 362 -6.56 1.59 -23.87
N TYR A 363 -6.51 1.42 -25.18
CA TYR A 363 -5.33 0.87 -25.88
C TYR A 363 -4.11 1.80 -25.87
N ARG A 364 -4.27 3.09 -25.53
CA ARG A 364 -3.15 4.05 -25.44
C ARG A 364 -2.34 3.86 -24.15
N HIS A 365 -2.87 3.06 -23.22
CA HIS A 365 -2.26 2.74 -21.94
C HIS A 365 -2.20 1.22 -21.80
N ALA A 366 -1.16 0.61 -22.35
CA ALA A 366 -0.98 -0.84 -22.22
C ALA A 366 -0.90 -1.22 -20.74
N ILE A 367 -1.83 -2.07 -20.31
CA ILE A 367 -1.82 -2.76 -19.01
C ILE A 367 -1.36 -4.19 -19.29
N GLY A 368 -0.50 -4.73 -18.42
CA GLY A 368 0.26 -5.98 -18.59
C GLY A 368 -0.54 -7.18 -19.06
#